data_AF-W4MC52-F1
#
_entry.id   AF-W4MC52-F1
#
_cell.length_a   1.000
_cell.length_b   1.000
_cell.length_c   1.000
_cell.angle_alpha   90.00
_cell.angle_beta   90.00
_cell.angle_gamma   90.00
#
_symmetry.space_group_name_H-M   'P 1'
#
loop_
_entity.id
_entity.type
_entity.pdbx_description
1 polymer ?
#
loop_
_entity_poly.entity_id
_entity_poly.type
_entity_poly.pdbx_seq_one_letter_code
_entity_poly.pdbx_strand_id
1 'polypeptide(L)'
;MLKYTIWRLINLIPILFILTFFVFIIFHFLPGGPIELMVPPDEVFDEEVRKALEKELGLDRPILIQYADWLWRALHGDFGESIFTQLPVWGLILERFPATLYLAVAAIVLAIVIAIPLGTVAALRKNTMIDYMAVGSSIFGLTVPNFWLALIMILVFSLGLRRVAQYGLYRSAARLLWQLEAFRHAGTRTGGGSLCHCDSHDSFQYVG
;
A
#
# COMPACT_ATOMS: atom_id res chain seq x y z
N MET A 1 34.40 -1.36 7.94
CA MET A 1 32.95 -1.07 7.87
C MET A 1 32.60 0.06 6.91
N LEU A 2 33.20 1.26 7.01
CA LEU A 2 32.90 2.39 6.11
C LEU A 2 33.07 2.07 4.61
N LYS A 3 34.18 1.43 4.21
CA LYS A 3 34.40 0.97 2.83
C LYS A 3 33.28 0.05 2.33
N TYR A 4 32.83 -0.89 3.16
CA TYR A 4 31.74 -1.79 2.81
C TYR A 4 30.40 -1.06 2.68
N THR A 5 30.09 -0.14 3.59
CA THR A 5 28.88 0.69 3.51
C THR A 5 28.86 1.52 2.23
N ILE A 6 29.98 2.16 1.88
CA ILE A 6 30.11 2.94 0.64
C ILE A 6 29.93 2.05 -0.58
N TRP A 7 30.60 0.89 -0.63
CA TRP A 7 30.43 -0.08 -1.72
C TRP A 7 28.98 -0.55 -1.86
N ARG A 8 28.27 -0.77 -0.74
CA ARG A 8 26.86 -1.13 -0.75
C ARG A 8 25.97 -0.01 -1.28
N LEU A 9 26.23 1.24 -0.88
CA LEU A 9 25.50 2.42 -1.38
C LEU A 9 25.71 2.62 -2.88
N ILE A 10 26.95 2.45 -3.36
CA ILE A 10 27.26 2.54 -4.81
C ILE A 10 26.52 1.44 -5.58
N ASN A 11 26.48 0.21 -5.05
CA ASN A 11 25.75 -0.89 -5.68
C ASN A 11 24.22 -0.70 -5.69
N LEU A 12 23.66 0.14 -4.82
CA LEU A 12 22.22 0.47 -4.85
C LEU A 12 21.85 1.36 -6.05
N ILE A 13 22.75 2.25 -6.47
CA ILE A 13 22.49 3.19 -7.58
C ILE A 13 22.09 2.46 -8.88
N PRO A 14 22.86 1.49 -9.41
CA PRO A 14 22.48 0.79 -10.64
C PRO A 14 21.21 -0.03 -10.45
N ILE A 15 20.98 -0.62 -9.27
CA ILE A 15 19.76 -1.38 -8.99
C ILE A 15 18.53 -0.47 -9.05
N LEU A 16 18.59 0.68 -8.37
CA LEU A 16 17.51 1.67 -8.38
C LEU A 16 17.25 2.17 -9.80
N PHE A 17 18.30 2.53 -10.53
CA PHE A 17 18.18 3.01 -11.91
C PHE A 17 17.54 1.98 -12.83
N ILE A 18 17.99 0.72 -12.76
CA ILE A 18 17.42 -0.38 -13.55
C ILE A 18 15.95 -0.55 -13.17
N LEU A 19 15.63 -0.64 -11.87
CA LEU A 19 14.27 -0.83 -11.39
C LEU A 19 13.33 0.30 -11.83
N THR A 20 13.72 1.57 -11.64
CA THR A 20 12.90 2.72 -12.04
C THR A 20 12.71 2.78 -13.54
N PHE A 21 13.76 2.48 -14.32
CA PHE A 21 13.67 2.43 -15.78
C PHE A 21 12.74 1.31 -16.24
N PHE A 22 12.82 0.12 -15.65
CA PHE A 22 11.92 -1.00 -15.96
C PHE A 22 10.46 -0.65 -15.63
N VAL A 23 10.21 -0.07 -14.45
CA VAL A 23 8.87 0.35 -14.05
C VAL A 23 8.34 1.41 -15.03
N PHE A 24 9.16 2.41 -15.39
CA PHE A 24 8.81 3.45 -16.35
C PHE A 24 8.43 2.87 -17.72
N ILE A 25 9.22 1.92 -18.22
CA ILE A 25 8.92 1.19 -19.46
C ILE A 25 7.60 0.44 -19.34
N ILE A 26 7.38 -0.32 -18.27
CA ILE A 26 6.12 -1.08 -18.09
C ILE A 26 4.91 -0.14 -18.17
N PHE A 27 4.96 1.01 -17.49
CA PHE A 27 3.89 2.02 -17.56
C PHE A 27 3.72 2.67 -18.93
N HIS A 28 4.79 2.83 -19.70
CA HIS A 28 4.73 3.38 -21.05
C HIS A 28 4.21 2.35 -22.08
N PHE A 29 4.52 1.07 -21.91
CA PHE A 29 4.11 -0.02 -22.80
C PHE A 29 2.80 -0.70 -22.39
N LEU A 30 2.19 -0.28 -21.27
CA LEU A 30 0.86 -0.72 -20.89
C LEU A 30 -0.14 -0.34 -22.01
N PRO A 31 -0.93 -1.29 -22.52
CA PRO A 31 -1.89 -1.02 -23.60
C PRO A 31 -2.86 0.09 -23.15
N GLY A 32 -2.89 1.17 -23.94
CA GLY A 32 -3.65 2.40 -23.70
C GLY A 32 -2.82 3.63 -23.33
N GLY A 33 -1.56 3.44 -22.94
CA GLY A 33 -0.67 4.55 -22.60
C GLY A 33 -1.11 5.35 -21.37
N PRO A 34 -0.29 6.31 -20.92
CA PRO A 34 -0.56 7.08 -19.70
C PRO A 34 -1.77 8.01 -19.83
N ILE A 35 -2.19 8.34 -21.05
CA ILE A 35 -3.36 9.19 -21.30
C ILE A 35 -4.65 8.43 -21.08
N GLU A 36 -4.82 7.21 -21.61
CA GLU A 36 -6.06 6.44 -21.38
C GLU A 36 -6.27 6.10 -19.90
N LEU A 37 -5.21 6.05 -19.09
CA LEU A 37 -5.33 5.92 -17.63
C LEU A 37 -5.86 7.18 -16.93
N MET A 38 -5.79 8.35 -17.59
CA MET A 38 -6.40 9.59 -17.10
C MET A 38 -7.88 9.70 -17.50
N VAL A 39 -8.32 8.87 -18.43
CA VAL A 39 -9.66 8.91 -19.04
C VAL A 39 -10.59 7.97 -18.26
N PRO A 40 -11.75 8.44 -17.77
CA PRO A 40 -12.80 7.57 -17.28
C PRO A 40 -13.18 6.55 -18.36
N PRO A 41 -13.34 5.24 -18.06
CA PRO A 41 -13.61 4.19 -19.06
C PRO A 41 -14.82 4.42 -19.96
N ASP A 42 -15.67 5.38 -19.59
CA ASP A 42 -16.92 5.79 -20.21
C ASP A 42 -16.81 7.02 -21.13
N GLU A 43 -15.65 7.71 -21.19
CA GLU A 43 -15.44 8.87 -22.05
C GLU A 43 -14.50 8.55 -23.22
N VAL A 44 -15.00 8.68 -24.45
CA VAL A 44 -14.16 8.62 -25.67
C VAL A 44 -13.57 10.01 -25.90
N PHE A 45 -12.26 10.15 -25.75
CA PHE A 45 -11.57 11.38 -26.09
C PHE A 45 -11.62 11.64 -27.60
N ASP A 46 -11.84 12.90 -27.97
CA ASP A 46 -11.62 13.35 -29.34
C ASP A 46 -10.12 13.29 -29.65
N GLU A 47 -9.75 12.83 -30.84
CA GLU A 47 -8.36 12.54 -31.23
C GLU A 47 -7.48 13.81 -31.20
N GLU A 48 -8.10 15.00 -31.33
CA GLU A 48 -7.44 16.29 -31.19
C GLU A 48 -7.05 16.61 -29.74
N VAL A 49 -7.93 16.30 -28.79
CA VAL A 49 -7.69 16.51 -27.36
C VAL A 49 -6.57 15.58 -26.88
N ARG A 50 -6.57 14.33 -27.35
CA ARG A 50 -5.50 13.37 -27.08
C ARG A 50 -4.12 13.90 -27.50
N LYS A 51 -4.00 14.42 -28.72
CA LYS A 51 -2.73 14.98 -29.23
C LYS A 51 -2.28 16.24 -28.49
N ALA A 52 -3.22 17.06 -28.03
CA ALA A 52 -2.90 18.23 -27.21
C ALA A 52 -2.32 17.81 -25.85
N LEU A 53 -2.93 16.82 -25.19
CA LEU A 53 -2.45 16.23 -23.94
C LEU A 53 -1.11 15.50 -24.10
N GLU A 54 -0.89 14.77 -25.19
CA GLU A 54 0.40 14.13 -25.49
C GLU A 54 1.54 15.15 -25.50
N LYS A 55 1.30 16.30 -26.12
CA LYS A 55 2.27 17.39 -26.22
C LYS A 55 2.49 18.13 -24.89
N GLU A 56 1.42 18.33 -24.11
CA GLU A 56 1.50 18.96 -22.79
C GLU A 56 2.26 18.09 -21.79
N LEU A 57 2.04 16.77 -21.83
CA LEU A 57 2.73 15.79 -21.00
C LEU A 57 4.13 15.42 -21.52
N GLY A 58 4.50 15.87 -22.74
CA GLY A 58 5.80 15.58 -23.35
C GLY A 58 5.96 14.14 -23.81
N LEU A 59 4.85 13.43 -24.02
CA LEU A 59 4.79 12.02 -24.43
C LEU A 59 5.21 11.83 -25.89
N ASP A 60 5.26 12.91 -26.66
CA ASP A 60 5.76 13.02 -28.03
C ASP A 60 7.31 12.95 -28.13
N ARG A 61 8.02 13.06 -27.01
CA ARG A 61 9.50 13.01 -26.97
C ARG A 61 10.03 11.57 -26.90
N PRO A 62 11.27 11.30 -27.33
CA PRO A 62 11.91 10.00 -27.13
C PRO A 62 11.86 9.53 -25.66
N ILE A 63 11.54 8.25 -25.44
CA ILE A 63 11.36 7.64 -24.10
C ILE A 63 12.54 7.93 -23.16
N LEU A 64 13.77 7.94 -23.67
CA LEU A 64 14.97 8.23 -22.88
C LEU A 64 14.98 9.67 -22.35
N ILE A 65 14.48 10.64 -23.12
CA ILE A 65 14.40 12.04 -22.71
C ILE A 65 13.30 12.20 -21.65
N GLN A 66 12.15 11.55 -21.86
CA GLN A 66 11.06 11.56 -20.86
C GLN A 66 11.53 10.99 -19.52
N TYR A 67 12.24 9.87 -19.54
CA TYR A 67 12.80 9.26 -18.34
C TYR A 67 13.88 10.13 -17.68
N ALA A 68 14.76 10.76 -18.47
CA ALA A 68 15.79 11.66 -17.94
C ALA A 68 15.18 12.90 -17.26
N ASP A 69 14.18 13.52 -17.87
CA ASP A 69 13.45 14.66 -17.29
C ASP A 69 12.73 14.26 -15.99
N TRP A 70 12.04 13.11 -15.99
CA TRP A 70 11.39 12.57 -14.80
C TRP A 70 12.39 12.26 -13.69
N LEU A 71 13.50 11.60 -14.01
CA LEU A 71 14.55 11.26 -13.05
C LEU A 71 15.19 12.52 -12.46
N TRP A 72 15.42 13.55 -13.29
CA TRP A 72 15.97 14.83 -12.83
C TRP A 72 15.04 15.51 -11.81
N ARG A 73 13.73 15.56 -12.10
CA ARG A 73 12.72 16.09 -11.17
C ARG A 73 12.65 15.27 -9.89
N ALA A 74 12.61 13.94 -10.00
CA ALA A 74 12.53 13.03 -8.87
C ALA A 74 13.75 13.15 -7.93
N LEU A 75 14.95 13.35 -8.48
CA LEU A 75 16.17 13.60 -7.69
C LEU A 75 16.13 14.93 -6.92
N HIS A 76 15.33 15.91 -7.38
CA HIS A 76 15.08 17.17 -6.68
C HIS A 76 13.89 17.10 -5.72
N GLY A 77 13.28 15.92 -5.55
CA GLY A 77 12.13 15.70 -4.68
C GLY A 77 10.77 16.01 -5.34
N ASP A 78 10.77 16.32 -6.64
CA ASP A 78 9.54 16.51 -7.42
C ASP A 78 9.16 15.20 -8.13
N PHE A 79 8.23 14.47 -7.54
CA PHE A 79 7.68 13.23 -8.11
C PHE A 79 6.47 13.48 -9.03
N GLY A 80 6.07 14.73 -9.22
CA GLY A 80 4.88 15.12 -9.95
C GLY A 80 3.57 14.86 -9.19
N GLU A 81 2.47 14.93 -9.94
CA GLU A 81 1.12 14.69 -9.45
C GLU A 81 0.62 13.31 -9.84
N SER A 82 -0.23 12.74 -8.99
CA SER A 82 -0.88 11.47 -9.26
C SER A 82 -1.92 11.64 -10.36
N ILE A 83 -1.82 10.83 -11.40
CA ILE A 83 -2.79 10.77 -12.49
C ILE A 83 -4.23 10.53 -12.00
N PHE A 84 -4.39 9.68 -10.97
CA PHE A 84 -5.70 9.28 -10.46
C PHE A 84 -6.31 10.23 -9.45
N THR A 85 -5.47 10.85 -8.60
CA THR A 85 -5.95 11.67 -7.47
C THR A 85 -5.67 13.15 -7.64
N GLN A 86 -4.89 13.54 -8.65
CA GLN A 86 -4.46 14.93 -8.93
C GLN A 86 -3.80 15.60 -7.71
N LEU A 87 -3.22 14.79 -6.82
CA LEU A 87 -2.51 15.24 -5.63
C LEU A 87 -1.00 15.03 -5.81
N PRO A 88 -0.15 15.87 -5.17
CA PRO A 88 1.29 15.69 -5.21
C PRO A 88 1.66 14.32 -4.64
N VAL A 89 2.45 13.56 -5.38
CA VAL A 89 2.82 12.17 -5.03
C VAL A 89 3.53 12.11 -3.66
N TRP A 90 4.33 13.14 -3.35
CA TRP A 90 5.01 13.24 -2.05
C TRP A 90 4.03 13.23 -0.86
N GLY A 91 2.90 13.93 -0.99
CA GLY A 91 1.85 13.94 0.04
C GLY A 91 1.23 12.56 0.25
N LEU A 92 0.94 11.85 -0.84
CA LEU A 92 0.38 10.50 -0.81
C LEU A 92 1.34 9.48 -0.19
N ILE A 93 2.64 9.61 -0.44
CA ILE A 93 3.67 8.76 0.18
C ILE A 93 3.68 8.98 1.69
N LEU A 94 3.70 10.23 2.14
CA LEU A 94 3.71 10.58 3.56
C LEU A 94 2.44 10.14 4.28
N GLU A 95 1.28 10.20 3.62
CA GLU A 95 0.01 9.73 4.17
C GLU A 95 0.00 8.21 4.40
N ARG A 96 0.58 7.44 3.47
CA ARG A 96 0.60 5.97 3.53
C ARG A 96 1.75 5.41 4.36
N PHE A 97 2.84 6.16 4.50
CA PHE A 97 4.05 5.72 5.18
C PHE A 97 3.82 5.20 6.63
N PRO A 98 3.05 5.88 7.50
CA PRO A 98 2.81 5.41 8.87
C PRO A 98 2.12 4.04 8.92
N ALA A 99 1.19 3.77 8.00
CA ALA A 99 0.49 2.49 7.94
C ALA A 99 1.45 1.35 7.56
N THR A 100 2.30 1.57 6.55
CA THR A 100 3.34 0.59 6.17
C THR A 100 4.32 0.35 7.31
N LEU A 101 4.73 1.42 8.01
CA LEU A 101 5.63 1.32 9.15
C LEU A 101 5.01 0.52 10.29
N TYR A 102 3.76 0.79 10.64
CA TYR A 102 3.04 0.06 11.68
C TYR A 102 2.95 -1.44 11.34
N LEU A 103 2.58 -1.77 10.11
CA LEU A 103 2.51 -3.16 9.65
C LEU A 103 3.87 -3.85 9.67
N ALA A 104 4.93 -3.17 9.21
CA ALA A 104 6.28 -3.72 9.20
C ALA A 104 6.80 -3.99 10.62
N VAL A 105 6.63 -3.04 11.54
CA VAL A 105 7.05 -3.18 12.93
C VAL A 105 6.26 -4.29 13.62
N ALA A 106 4.94 -4.34 13.46
CA ALA A 106 4.11 -5.39 14.04
C ALA A 106 4.52 -6.79 13.52
N ALA A 107 4.78 -6.91 12.22
CA ALA A 107 5.24 -8.16 11.62
C ALA A 107 6.61 -8.60 12.16
N ILE A 108 7.57 -7.67 12.31
CA ILE A 108 8.89 -7.97 12.88
C ILE A 108 8.77 -8.42 14.33
N VAL A 109 8.00 -7.72 15.15
CA VAL A 109 7.79 -8.09 16.55
C VAL A 109 7.19 -9.49 16.64
N LEU A 110 6.14 -9.77 15.88
CA LEU A 110 5.51 -11.09 15.86
C LEU A 110 6.49 -12.18 15.38
N ALA A 111 7.25 -11.90 14.33
CA ALA A 111 8.26 -12.82 13.81
C ALA A 111 9.32 -13.14 14.87
N ILE A 112 9.83 -12.13 15.59
CA ILE A 112 10.81 -12.32 16.66
C ILE A 112 10.22 -13.17 17.80
N VAL A 113 9.01 -12.82 18.25
CA VAL A 113 8.32 -13.50 19.37
C VAL A 113 8.06 -14.98 19.06
N ILE A 114 7.80 -15.34 17.81
CA ILE A 114 7.54 -16.73 17.42
C ILE A 114 8.83 -17.45 17.02
N ALA A 115 9.66 -16.83 16.17
CA ALA A 115 10.81 -17.49 15.58
C ALA A 115 11.92 -17.76 16.60
N ILE A 116 12.18 -16.85 17.55
CA ILE A 116 13.25 -17.06 18.54
C ILE A 116 12.94 -18.24 19.46
N PRO A 117 11.78 -18.34 20.12
CA PRO A 117 11.47 -19.49 20.96
C PRO A 117 11.43 -20.79 20.17
N LEU A 118 10.77 -20.79 19.01
CA LEU A 118 10.62 -22.00 18.19
C LEU A 118 11.97 -22.49 17.65
N GLY A 119 12.83 -21.57 17.20
CA GLY A 119 14.21 -21.86 16.80
C GLY A 119 15.09 -22.35 17.96
N THR A 120 14.92 -21.77 19.16
CA THR A 120 15.67 -22.20 20.34
C THR A 120 15.27 -23.62 20.77
N VAL A 121 13.97 -23.93 20.81
CA VAL A 121 13.47 -25.26 21.17
C VAL A 121 13.91 -26.31 20.14
N ALA A 122 13.83 -26.00 18.84
CA ALA A 122 14.31 -26.88 17.78
C ALA A 122 15.83 -27.17 17.93
N ALA A 123 16.63 -26.13 18.23
CA ALA A 123 18.06 -26.26 18.43
C ALA A 123 18.45 -27.07 19.68
N LEU A 124 17.66 -27.02 20.75
CA LEU A 124 17.87 -27.80 21.98
C LEU A 124 17.41 -29.26 21.83
N ARG A 125 16.36 -29.51 21.04
CA ARG A 125 15.79 -30.85 20.81
C ARG A 125 16.05 -31.35 19.39
N LYS A 126 17.32 -31.42 19.02
CA LYS A 126 17.76 -31.88 17.69
C LYS A 126 17.30 -33.30 17.38
N ASN A 127 16.98 -33.56 16.11
CA ASN A 127 16.47 -34.86 15.62
C ASN A 127 15.15 -35.31 16.26
N THR A 128 14.37 -34.38 16.82
CA THR A 128 13.02 -34.68 17.33
C THR A 128 11.95 -34.19 16.37
N MET A 129 10.71 -34.63 16.54
CA MET A 129 9.57 -34.19 15.72
C MET A 129 9.41 -32.66 15.70
N ILE A 130 9.78 -31.97 16.80
CA ILE A 130 9.70 -30.50 16.89
C ILE A 130 10.73 -29.84 15.97
N ASP A 131 11.94 -30.38 15.91
CA ASP A 131 13.00 -29.92 15.00
C ASP A 131 12.58 -30.09 13.53
N TYR A 132 12.07 -31.28 13.17
CA TYR A 132 11.56 -31.53 11.82
C TYR A 132 10.39 -30.62 11.44
N MET A 133 9.45 -30.36 12.35
CA MET A 133 8.32 -29.45 12.10
C MET A 133 8.77 -27.99 11.97
N ALA A 134 9.72 -27.54 12.78
CA ALA A 134 10.26 -26.19 12.71
C ALA A 134 11.03 -25.95 11.39
N VAL A 135 11.88 -26.89 10.99
CA VAL A 135 12.60 -26.82 9.72
C VAL A 135 11.65 -26.95 8.53
N GLY A 136 10.71 -27.90 8.57
CA GLY A 136 9.73 -28.12 7.51
C GLY A 136 8.83 -26.90 7.27
N SER A 137 8.33 -26.28 8.34
CA SER A 137 7.53 -25.05 8.23
C SER A 137 8.35 -23.85 7.70
N SER A 138 9.62 -23.75 8.09
CA SER A 138 10.52 -22.72 7.56
C SER A 138 10.76 -22.88 6.06
N ILE A 139 11.03 -24.11 5.60
CA ILE A 139 11.22 -24.42 4.17
C ILE A 139 9.94 -24.15 3.40
N PHE A 140 8.79 -24.56 3.94
CA PHE A 140 7.50 -24.28 3.33
C PHE A 140 7.27 -22.77 3.15
N GLY A 141 7.50 -21.98 4.20
CA GLY A 141 7.35 -20.53 4.15
C GLY A 141 8.29 -19.83 3.15
N LEU A 142 9.51 -20.36 2.95
CA LEU A 142 10.46 -19.82 1.98
C LEU A 142 10.14 -20.21 0.53
N THR A 143 9.51 -21.36 0.32
CA THR A 143 9.26 -21.92 -1.02
C THR A 143 7.94 -21.43 -1.61
N VAL A 144 6.95 -21.16 -0.76
CA VAL A 144 5.64 -20.71 -1.22
C VAL A 144 5.72 -19.23 -1.66
N PRO A 145 5.22 -18.88 -2.85
CA PRO A 145 5.16 -17.48 -3.27
C PRO A 145 4.32 -16.64 -2.30
N ASN A 146 4.88 -15.51 -1.84
CA ASN A 146 4.22 -14.62 -0.87
C ASN A 146 2.80 -14.19 -1.31
N PHE A 147 2.62 -13.89 -2.60
CA PHE A 147 1.31 -13.54 -3.16
C PHE A 147 0.28 -14.67 -3.00
N TRP A 148 0.66 -15.91 -3.31
CA TRP A 148 -0.24 -17.05 -3.18
C TRP A 148 -0.59 -17.31 -1.72
N LEU A 149 0.41 -17.25 -0.83
CA LEU A 149 0.19 -17.38 0.61
C LEU A 149 -0.79 -16.30 1.10
N ALA A 150 -0.60 -15.04 0.70
CA ALA A 150 -1.49 -13.94 1.06
C ALA A 150 -2.92 -14.18 0.58
N LEU A 151 -3.13 -14.64 -0.64
CA LEU A 151 -4.46 -14.98 -1.17
C LEU A 151 -5.12 -16.11 -0.38
N ILE A 152 -4.40 -17.21 -0.11
CA ILE A 152 -4.93 -18.31 0.71
C ILE A 152 -5.26 -17.82 2.11
N MET A 153 -4.41 -16.98 2.70
CA MET A 153 -4.64 -16.37 4.01
C MET A 153 -5.93 -15.54 3.99
N ILE A 154 -6.12 -14.68 2.99
CA ILE A 154 -7.34 -13.89 2.80
C ILE A 154 -8.57 -14.80 2.66
N LEU A 155 -8.50 -15.89 1.88
CA LEU A 155 -9.63 -16.81 1.71
C LEU A 155 -9.96 -17.56 3.00
N VAL A 156 -8.96 -18.08 3.71
CA VAL A 156 -9.13 -18.79 4.98
C VAL A 156 -9.68 -17.84 6.04
N PHE A 157 -9.17 -16.62 6.13
CA PHE A 157 -9.68 -15.62 7.07
C PHE A 157 -11.06 -15.10 6.63
N SER A 158 -11.34 -14.87 5.35
CA SER A 158 -12.64 -14.39 4.86
C SER A 158 -13.76 -15.42 5.10
N LEU A 159 -13.49 -16.70 4.78
CA LEU A 159 -14.47 -17.77 4.92
C LEU A 159 -14.52 -18.33 6.36
N GLY A 160 -13.38 -18.38 7.04
CA GLY A 160 -13.24 -18.89 8.41
C GLY A 160 -13.61 -17.88 9.49
N LEU A 161 -13.27 -16.59 9.34
CA LEU A 161 -13.65 -15.53 10.30
C LEU A 161 -15.11 -15.13 10.18
N ARG A 162 -15.93 -15.67 9.28
CA ARG A 162 -17.39 -15.43 9.36
C ARG A 162 -17.93 -15.81 10.75
N ARG A 163 -17.28 -16.77 11.44
CA ARG A 163 -17.57 -17.14 12.84
C ARG A 163 -16.96 -16.22 13.90
N VAL A 164 -15.88 -15.48 13.62
CA VAL A 164 -15.20 -14.57 14.58
C VAL A 164 -15.61 -13.11 14.39
N ALA A 165 -15.93 -12.69 13.16
CA ALA A 165 -16.42 -11.36 12.81
C ALA A 165 -17.79 -11.05 13.45
N GLN A 166 -18.60 -12.07 13.75
CA GLN A 166 -19.80 -11.93 14.59
C GLN A 166 -19.46 -11.58 16.06
N TYR A 167 -18.27 -11.92 16.55
CA TYR A 167 -17.80 -11.64 17.90
C TYR A 167 -16.70 -10.57 17.92
N GLY A 168 -17.04 -9.34 17.48
CA GLY A 168 -16.63 -8.18 18.27
C GLY A 168 -15.61 -7.18 17.73
N LEU A 169 -14.81 -7.46 16.69
CA LEU A 169 -13.77 -6.49 16.26
C LEU A 169 -14.32 -5.31 15.44
N TYR A 170 -15.33 -5.54 14.60
CA TYR A 170 -15.96 -4.46 13.83
C TYR A 170 -16.80 -3.53 14.73
N ARG A 171 -17.50 -4.11 15.73
CA ARG A 171 -18.31 -3.35 16.69
C ARG A 171 -17.49 -2.51 17.66
N SER A 172 -16.25 -2.88 18.01
CA SER A 172 -15.42 -2.13 18.95
C SER A 172 -14.68 -0.99 18.26
N ALA A 173 -14.12 -1.23 17.06
CA ALA A 173 -13.49 -0.19 16.25
C ALA A 173 -14.50 0.89 15.80
N ALA A 174 -15.68 0.49 15.31
CA ALA A 174 -16.73 1.42 14.93
C ALA A 174 -17.24 2.24 16.14
N ARG A 175 -17.34 1.63 17.33
CA ARG A 175 -17.80 2.32 18.55
C ARG A 175 -16.76 3.29 19.10
N LEU A 176 -15.46 2.98 18.98
CA LEU A 176 -14.36 3.89 19.34
C LEU A 176 -14.28 5.09 18.40
N LEU A 177 -14.40 4.87 17.08
CA LEU A 177 -14.41 5.96 16.10
C LEU A 177 -15.65 6.86 16.26
N TRP A 178 -16.83 6.27 16.49
CA TRP A 178 -18.06 7.02 16.75
C TRP A 178 -17.99 7.80 18.08
N GLN A 179 -17.35 7.24 19.13
CA GLN A 179 -17.13 7.97 20.38
C GLN A 179 -16.19 9.17 20.17
N LEU A 180 -15.11 9.01 19.41
CA LEU A 180 -14.18 10.12 19.15
C LEU A 180 -14.81 11.23 18.30
N GLU A 181 -15.68 10.90 17.35
CA GLU A 181 -16.49 11.88 16.62
C GLU A 181 -17.55 12.55 17.50
N ALA A 182 -18.21 11.81 18.40
CA ALA A 182 -19.13 12.39 19.37
C ALA A 182 -18.43 13.40 20.32
N PHE A 183 -17.19 13.12 20.75
CA PHE A 183 -16.39 14.07 21.52
C PHE A 183 -15.96 15.29 20.70
N ARG A 184 -15.67 15.11 19.40
CA ARG A 184 -15.33 16.21 18.48
C ARG A 184 -16.48 17.21 18.30
N HIS A 185 -17.72 16.73 18.30
CA HIS A 185 -18.92 17.58 18.19
C HIS A 185 -19.45 18.11 19.54
N ALA A 186 -19.06 17.52 20.67
CA ALA A 186 -19.42 18.03 22.00
C ALA A 186 -18.61 19.30 22.38
N GLY A 187 -17.43 19.51 21.77
CA GLY A 187 -16.56 20.65 22.05
C GLY A 187 -16.94 21.98 21.36
N THR A 188 -17.89 21.97 20.40
CA THR A 188 -18.23 23.16 19.60
C THR A 188 -19.57 23.82 19.95
N ARG A 189 -20.28 23.35 20.99
CA ARG A 189 -21.50 24.01 21.49
C ARG A 189 -21.25 24.83 22.75
N THR A 190 -20.47 25.90 22.62
CA THR A 190 -20.61 27.10 23.47
C THR A 190 -20.60 28.34 22.60
N GLY A 191 -21.64 28.51 21.79
CA GLY A 191 -21.84 29.76 21.05
C GLY A 191 -22.97 29.68 20.03
N GLY A 192 -24.12 30.30 20.35
CA GLY A 192 -25.12 30.73 19.37
C GLY A 192 -26.09 29.65 18.90
N GLY A 193 -27.38 29.86 19.16
CA GLY A 193 -28.43 28.90 18.84
C GLY A 193 -28.91 28.95 17.38
N SER A 194 -29.40 27.80 16.93
CA SER A 194 -30.64 27.64 16.14
C SER A 194 -30.82 26.16 15.86
N LEU A 195 -32.06 25.68 15.97
CA LEU A 195 -32.47 24.30 15.75
C LEU A 195 -32.02 23.78 14.38
N CYS A 196 -31.36 22.62 14.35
CA CYS A 196 -31.38 21.75 13.17
C CYS A 196 -31.88 20.36 13.59
N HIS A 197 -32.94 20.00 12.89
CA HIS A 197 -33.75 18.80 12.92
C HIS A 197 -32.88 17.54 12.79
N CYS A 198 -32.98 16.61 13.74
CA CYS A 198 -32.49 15.25 13.57
C CYS A 198 -33.57 14.47 12.82
N ASP A 199 -33.34 14.20 11.54
CA ASP A 199 -34.05 13.12 10.84
C ASP A 199 -33.13 11.90 10.84
N SER A 200 -33.59 10.85 11.51
CA SER A 200 -32.82 9.68 11.88
C SER A 200 -33.53 8.45 11.36
N HIS A 201 -33.58 8.24 10.06
CA HIS A 201 -33.96 6.97 9.44
C HIS A 201 -33.44 6.98 7.99
N ASP A 202 -33.03 5.83 7.46
CA ASP A 202 -32.70 5.58 6.04
C ASP A 202 -31.27 5.85 5.56
N SER A 203 -30.35 4.93 5.88
CA SER A 203 -29.22 4.57 4.99
C SER A 203 -28.50 3.27 5.37
N PHE A 204 -29.18 2.34 6.06
CA PHE A 204 -28.67 1.01 6.39
C PHE A 204 -29.33 -0.11 5.57
N GLN A 205 -29.68 0.18 4.32
CA GLN A 205 -29.92 -0.81 3.28
C GLN A 205 -28.90 -0.56 2.18
N TYR A 206 -28.41 -1.64 1.55
CA TYR A 206 -27.29 -1.71 0.59
C TYR A 206 -25.90 -1.95 1.21
N VAL A 207 -25.65 -3.17 1.69
CA VAL A 207 -24.68 -4.11 1.06
C VAL A 207 -25.12 -5.52 1.47
N GLY A 208 -25.75 -6.23 0.54
CA GLY A 208 -26.06 -7.67 0.61
C GLY A 208 -25.24 -8.40 -0.44
#